data_AF-A0A0R1NW11-F1
#
_entry.id   AF-A0A0R1NW11-F1
#
_cell.length_a   1.000
_cell.length_b   1.000
_cell.length_c   1.000
_cell.angle_alpha   90.00
_cell.angle_beta   90.00
_cell.angle_gamma   90.00
#
_symmetry.space_group_name_H-M   'P 1'
#
loop_
_entity.id
_entity.type
_entity.pdbx_description
1 polymer ?
#
loop_
_entity_poly.entity_id
_entity_poly.type
_entity_poly.pdbx_seq_one_letter_code
_entity_poly.pdbx_strand_id
1 'polypeptide(L)' 'MADQHVVPDGKGGWNVKGAGNSRATANFDNKKEAEKVARKIADNQHSELVVHNRDGKISRKDSHGHDPHPPEG' A
#
# COMPACT_ATOMS: atom_id res chain seq x y z
N MET A 1 -5.74 -6.75 -12.01
CA MET A 1 -6.01 -5.62 -11.10
C MET A 1 -4.79 -4.72 -11.03
N ALA A 2 -4.93 -3.47 -10.59
CA ALA A 2 -3.80 -2.56 -10.37
C ALA A 2 -3.25 -2.74 -8.95
N ASP A 3 -1.93 -2.74 -8.81
CA ASP A 3 -1.26 -2.88 -7.51
C ASP A 3 -1.56 -1.70 -6.59
N GLN A 4 -1.54 -1.91 -5.28
CA GLN A 4 -1.74 -0.85 -4.30
C GLN A 4 -0.42 -0.32 -3.78
N HIS A 5 -0.23 0.98 -3.88
CA HIS A 5 0.97 1.67 -3.42
C HIS A 5 0.68 2.49 -2.16
N VAL A 6 1.51 2.31 -1.13
CA VAL A 6 1.59 3.19 0.03
C VAL A 6 2.78 4.12 -0.18
N VAL A 7 2.51 5.39 -0.50
CA VAL A 7 3.54 6.41 -0.78
C VAL A 7 3.48 7.56 0.21
N PRO A 8 4.61 8.20 0.55
CA PRO A 8 4.57 9.45 1.31
C PRO A 8 3.83 10.54 0.53
N ASP A 9 3.09 11.40 1.22
CA ASP A 9 2.34 12.51 0.62
C ASP A 9 3.16 13.80 0.43
N GLY A 10 4.39 13.82 0.94
CA GLY A 10 5.30 14.97 0.93
C GLY A 10 5.05 16.02 2.03
N LYS A 11 3.98 15.88 2.81
CA LYS A 11 3.62 16.76 3.94
C LYS A 11 3.77 16.08 5.30
N GLY A 12 4.12 14.79 5.31
CA GLY A 12 4.35 13.99 6.52
C GLY A 12 3.35 12.84 6.69
N GLY A 13 2.31 12.81 5.87
CA GLY A 13 1.33 11.74 5.76
C GLY A 13 1.67 10.73 4.66
N TRP A 14 0.70 9.87 4.39
CA TRP A 14 0.80 8.67 3.57
C TRP A 14 -0.46 8.53 2.72
N ASN A 15 -0.26 8.27 1.44
CA ASN A 15 -1.33 8.03 0.48
C ASN A 15 -1.36 6.56 0.09
N VAL A 16 -2.56 6.00 0.07
CA VAL A 16 -2.85 4.72 -0.57
C VAL A 16 -3.38 5.01 -1.97
N LYS A 17 -2.71 4.51 -3.01
CA LYS A 17 -3.11 4.73 -4.41
C LYS A 17 -2.95 3.46 -5.23
N GLY A 18 -3.88 3.21 -6.14
CA GLY A 18 -3.72 2.17 -7.16
C GLY A 18 -2.62 2.54 -8.17
N ALA A 19 -1.93 1.55 -8.71
CA ALA A 19 -0.97 1.73 -9.79
C ALA A 19 -1.66 2.38 -10.99
N GLY A 20 -1.08 3.47 -11.50
CA GLY A 20 -1.67 4.26 -12.59
C GLY A 20 -2.76 5.25 -12.17
N ASN A 21 -3.21 5.26 -10.91
CA ASN A 21 -4.18 6.26 -10.45
C ASN A 21 -3.51 7.61 -10.17
N SER A 22 -4.08 8.68 -10.71
CA SER A 22 -3.67 10.06 -10.44
C SER A 22 -4.11 10.56 -9.06
N ARG A 23 -5.09 9.90 -8.43
CA ARG A 23 -5.64 10.27 -7.12
C ARG A 23 -5.39 9.18 -6.09
N ALA A 24 -5.11 9.60 -4.86
CA ALA A 24 -5.08 8.68 -3.73
C ALA A 24 -6.51 8.18 -3.43
N THR A 25 -6.61 6.88 -3.18
CA THR A 25 -7.83 6.23 -2.69
C THR A 25 -8.11 6.68 -1.25
N ALA A 26 -7.05 6.84 -0.45
CA ALA A 26 -7.13 7.32 0.93
C ALA A 26 -5.81 8.01 1.34
N ASN A 27 -5.89 8.92 2.31
CA ASN A 27 -4.76 9.60 2.94
C ASN A 27 -4.80 9.34 4.45
N PHE A 28 -3.63 9.18 5.06
CA PHE A 28 -3.45 8.94 6.48
C PHE A 28 -2.24 9.71 7.00
N ASP A 29 -2.28 10.15 8.25
CA ASP A 29 -1.13 10.81 8.88
C ASP A 29 0.02 9.85 9.19
N ASN A 30 -0.28 8.55 9.30
CA ASN A 30 0.69 7.55 9.72
C ASN A 30 0.77 6.37 8.73
N LYS A 31 1.98 5.81 8.61
CA LYS A 31 2.29 4.74 7.67
C LYS A 31 1.53 3.45 7.98
N LYS A 32 1.39 3.14 9.26
CA LYS A 32 0.82 1.87 9.74
C LYS A 32 -0.65 1.71 9.34
N GLU A 33 -1.44 2.77 9.48
CA GLU A 33 -2.84 2.79 9.06
C GLU A 33 -2.97 2.74 7.53
N ALA A 34 -2.10 3.46 6.80
CA ALA A 34 -2.06 3.37 5.35
C ALA A 34 -1.74 1.95 4.85
N GLU A 35 -0.74 1.30 5.43
CA GLU A 35 -0.39 -0.09 5.12
C GLU A 35 -1.52 -1.07 5.44
N LYS A 36 -2.18 -0.91 6.59
CA LYS A 36 -3.32 -1.76 7.00
C LYS A 36 -4.48 -1.67 6.02
N VAL A 37 -4.83 -0.47 5.57
CA VAL A 37 -5.90 -0.27 4.60
C VAL A 37 -5.48 -0.76 3.21
N ALA A 38 -4.28 -0.43 2.77
CA ALA A 38 -3.76 -0.88 1.48
C ALA A 38 -3.67 -2.41 1.39
N ARG A 39 -3.31 -3.10 2.49
CA ARG A 39 -3.33 -4.57 2.59
C ARG A 39 -4.72 -5.15 2.36
N LYS A 40 -5.74 -4.60 3.03
CA LYS A 40 -7.14 -5.04 2.82
C LYS A 40 -7.61 -4.84 1.39
N ILE A 41 -7.23 -3.73 0.77
CA ILE A 41 -7.57 -3.45 -0.63
C ILE A 41 -6.86 -4.43 -1.55
N ALA A 42 -5.56 -4.65 -1.34
CA ALA A 42 -4.75 -5.55 -2.15
C ALA A 42 -5.24 -7.00 -2.06
N ASP A 43 -5.59 -7.46 -0.86
CA ASP A 43 -6.19 -8.76 -0.57
C ASP A 43 -7.52 -8.96 -1.31
N ASN A 44 -8.47 -8.03 -1.13
CA ASN A 44 -9.77 -8.07 -1.82
C ASN A 44 -9.65 -7.97 -3.35
N GLN A 45 -8.57 -7.38 -3.86
CA GLN A 45 -8.29 -7.24 -5.29
C GLN A 45 -7.37 -8.35 -5.83
N HIS A 46 -6.91 -9.28 -4.97
CA HIS A 46 -5.88 -10.27 -5.30
C HIS A 46 -4.69 -9.66 -6.06
N SER A 47 -4.19 -8.54 -5.55
CA SER A 47 -3.14 -7.70 -6.17
C SER A 47 -1.94 -7.51 -5.25
N GLU A 48 -0.87 -6.90 -5.76
CA GLU A 48 0.31 -6.62 -4.95
C GLU A 48 0.14 -5.34 -4.12
N LEU A 49 0.71 -5.35 -2.92
CA LEU A 49 0.91 -4.17 -2.09
C LEU A 49 2.39 -3.76 -2.18
N VAL A 50 2.64 -2.51 -2.55
CA VAL A 50 3.97 -1.91 -2.64
C VAL A 50 4.06 -0.77 -1.63
N VAL A 51 4.94 -0.92 -0.66
CA VAL A 51 5.14 0.07 0.41
C VAL A 51 6.42 0.83 0.16
N HIS A 52 6.32 2.16 0.11
CA HIS A 52 7.47 3.05 -0.06
C HIS A 52 7.99 3.58 1.29
N ASN A 53 9.25 4.00 1.32
CA ASN A 53 9.83 4.78 2.41
C ASN A 53 9.54 6.28 2.22
N ARG A 54 9.89 7.10 3.22
CA ARG A 54 9.76 8.56 3.13
C ARG A 54 10.51 9.18 1.94
N ASP A 55 11.58 8.53 1.49
CA ASP A 55 12.35 8.94 0.30
C ASP A 55 11.70 8.50 -1.03
N GLY A 56 10.47 7.96 -1.00
CA GLY A 56 9.75 7.49 -2.18
C GLY A 56 10.26 6.17 -2.77
N LYS A 57 11.36 5.61 -2.26
CA LYS A 57 11.89 4.29 -2.67
C LYS A 57 11.03 3.15 -2.13
N ILE A 58 10.98 2.03 -2.85
CA ILE A 58 10.30 0.82 -2.36
C ILE A 58 11.04 0.28 -1.15
N SER A 59 10.29 0.07 -0.07
CA SER A 59 10.75 -0.50 1.20
C SER A 59 10.41 -1.97 1.31
N ARG A 60 9.15 -2.29 0.99
CA ARG A 60 8.56 -3.63 1.13
C ARG A 60 7.55 -3.85 0.02
N LYS A 61 7.39 -5.11 -0.38
CA LYS A 61 6.32 -5.59 -1.23
C LYS A 61 5.64 -6.77 -0.56
N ASP A 62 4.32 -6.88 -0.68
CA ASP A 62 3.52 -8.03 -0.26
C ASP A 62 2.62 -8.45 -1.41
N SER A 63 2.79 -9.65 -1.93
CA SER A 63 1.98 -10.16 -3.04
C SER A 63 0.81 -10.97 -2.48
N HIS A 64 -0.43 -10.53 -2.71
CA HIS A 64 -1.65 -11.23 -2.22
C HIS A 64 -2.24 -12.18 -3.28
N GLY A 65 -1.47 -12.50 -4.32
CA GLY A 65 -1.91 -13.28 -5.47
C GLY A 65 -1.68 -14.80 -5.39
N HIS A 66 -0.88 -15.30 -4.43
CA HIS A 66 -0.68 -16.76 -4.24
C HIS A 66 0.17 -17.12 -2.99
N ASP A 67 0.11 -16.35 -1.91
CA ASP A 67 0.92 -16.63 -0.72
C ASP A 67 0.08 -17.33 0.37
N PRO A 68 0.32 -18.63 0.68
CA PRO A 68 -0.46 -19.37 1.68
C PRO A 68 -0.15 -18.98 3.14
N HIS A 69 0.60 -17.90 3.38
CA HIS A 69 0.95 -17.41 4.72
C HIS A 69 0.78 -15.88 4.83
N PRO A 70 -0.42 -15.38 5.16
CA PRO A 70 -0.52 -14.02 5.68
C PRO A 70 0.25 -13.98 7.01
N PRO A 71 1.14 -13.00 7.26
CA PRO A 71 1.82 -12.89 8.54
C PRO A 71 0.78 -12.67 9.65
N GLU A 72 0.69 -13.63 10.57
CA GLU A 72 -0.03 -13.45 11.83
C GLU A 72 0.64 -12.34 12.64
N GLY A 73 -0.20 -11.47 13.21
CA GLY A 73 0.22 -10.27 13.93
C GLY A 73 0.76 -10.53 15.32
#